data_AF-A0A0S8CNL4-F1
#
_entry.id   AF-A0A0S8CNL4-F1
#
_cell.length_a   1.000
_cell.length_b   1.000
_cell.length_c   1.000
_cell.angle_alpha   90.00
_cell.angle_beta   90.00
_cell.angle_gamma   90.00
#
_symmetry.space_group_name_H-M   'P 1'
#
loop_
_entity.id
_entity.type
_entity.pdbx_description
1 polymer ?
#
loop_
_entity_poly.entity_id
_entity_poly.type
_entity_poly.pdbx_seq_one_letter_code
_entity_poly.pdbx_strand_id
1 'polypeptide(L)'
;MDQNNEKMMYDYADKFINLANEMAKSDRSGNVGMAIRFAAARFSVFEASTQTKNLAEDKEKYIQLIEDNFRKTLHFNFEEYIKILSPK
;
A
#
# COMPACT_ATOMS: atom_id res chain seq x y z
N MET A 1 -5.22 -12.80 -9.91
CA MET A 1 -5.07 -13.50 -8.62
C MET A 1 -6.30 -14.36 -8.45
N ASP A 2 -6.19 -15.55 -7.85
CA ASP A 2 -7.40 -16.26 -7.42
C ASP A 2 -8.07 -15.55 -6.23
N GLN A 3 -9.35 -15.82 -6.00
CA GLN A 3 -10.15 -15.15 -4.97
C GLN A 3 -9.61 -15.36 -3.55
N ASN A 4 -8.92 -16.47 -3.28
CA ASN A 4 -8.37 -16.76 -1.96
C ASN A 4 -7.15 -15.88 -1.67
N ASN A 5 -6.27 -15.70 -2.66
CA ASN A 5 -5.11 -14.83 -2.57
C ASN A 5 -5.50 -13.35 -2.42
N GLU A 6 -6.56 -12.93 -3.11
CA GLU A 6 -7.12 -11.59 -2.97
C GLU A 6 -7.71 -11.37 -1.56
N LYS A 7 -8.47 -12.33 -1.04
CA LYS A 7 -8.98 -12.24 0.33
C LYS A 7 -7.86 -12.13 1.37
N MET A 8 -6.81 -12.95 1.24
CA MET A 8 -5.66 -12.88 2.17
C MET A 8 -4.95 -11.51 2.11
N MET A 9 -4.80 -10.94 0.91
CA MET A 9 -4.22 -9.60 0.76
C MET A 9 -5.03 -8.55 1.53
N TYR A 10 -6.37 -8.58 1.42
CA TYR A 10 -7.24 -7.68 2.17
C TYR A 10 -7.15 -7.92 3.68
N ASP A 11 -7.17 -9.18 4.14
CA ASP A 11 -7.03 -9.52 5.55
C ASP A 11 -5.70 -8.99 6.14
N TYR A 12 -4.61 -8.96 5.35
CA TYR A 12 -3.34 -8.34 5.77
C TYR A 12 -3.38 -6.82 5.76
N ALA A 13 -3.99 -6.20 4.74
CA ALA A 13 -4.16 -4.76 4.66
C ALA A 13 -4.92 -4.23 5.89
N ASP A 14 -6.00 -4.90 6.29
CA ASP A 14 -6.80 -4.55 7.46
C ASP A 14 -5.99 -4.61 8.75
N LYS A 15 -5.09 -5.60 8.90
CA LYS A 15 -4.19 -5.68 10.05
C LYS A 15 -3.23 -4.49 10.11
N PHE A 16 -2.68 -4.05 8.98
CA PHE A 16 -1.83 -2.86 8.94
C PHE A 16 -2.61 -1.58 9.25
N ILE A 17 -3.83 -1.45 8.70
CA ILE A 17 -4.72 -0.32 8.96
C ILE A 17 -5.11 -0.26 10.44
N ASN A 18 -5.44 -1.40 11.06
CA ASN A 18 -5.77 -1.45 12.48
C ASN A 18 -4.62 -0.97 13.36
N LEU A 19 -3.39 -1.38 13.05
CA LEU A 19 -2.21 -0.89 13.77
C LEU A 19 -2.01 0.62 13.57
N ALA A 20 -2.19 1.13 12.35
CA ALA A 20 -2.12 2.56 12.08
C ALA A 20 -3.23 3.34 12.82
N ASN A 21 -4.44 2.79 12.90
CA ASN A 21 -5.54 3.39 13.66
C ASN A 21 -5.20 3.48 15.16
N GLU A 22 -4.59 2.44 15.74
CA GLU A 22 -4.11 2.49 17.13
C GLU A 22 -3.05 3.58 17.34
N MET A 23 -2.08 3.70 16.43
CA MET A 23 -1.06 4.76 16.49
C MET A 23 -1.69 6.17 16.36
N ALA A 24 -2.70 6.30 15.51
CA ALA A 24 -3.39 7.57 15.25
C ALA A 24 -4.25 8.05 16.44
N LYS A 25 -4.57 7.18 17.41
CA LYS A 25 -5.21 7.61 18.67
C LYS A 25 -4.31 8.56 19.47
N SER A 26 -3.00 8.33 19.43
CA SER A 26 -1.98 9.13 20.12
C SER A 26 -1.35 10.24 19.27
N ASP A 27 -1.43 10.15 17.94
CA ASP A 27 -0.86 11.15 17.03
C ASP A 27 -1.85 11.54 15.91
N ARG A 28 -2.36 12.78 15.98
CA ARG A 28 -3.28 13.36 14.99
C ARG A 28 -2.62 14.29 13.97
N SER A 29 -1.30 14.40 13.97
CA SER A 29 -0.55 15.32 13.10
C SER A 29 -0.42 14.83 11.64
N GLY A 30 -0.86 13.60 11.36
CA GLY A 30 -0.70 12.96 10.06
C GLY A 30 0.60 12.16 9.90
N ASN A 31 1.49 12.17 10.90
CA ASN A 31 2.73 11.40 10.87
C ASN A 31 2.51 9.90 10.67
N VAL A 32 1.45 9.33 11.26
CA VAL A 32 1.11 7.91 11.06
C VAL A 32 0.85 7.61 9.59
N GLY A 33 0.17 8.52 8.89
CA GLY A 33 -0.07 8.43 7.45
C GLY A 33 1.19 8.58 6.59
N MET A 34 2.19 9.33 7.04
CA MET A 34 3.51 9.37 6.37
C MET A 34 4.31 8.10 6.65
N ALA A 35 4.30 7.63 7.90
CA ALA A 35 5.01 6.44 8.34
C ALA A 35 4.52 5.19 7.60
N ILE A 36 3.21 5.02 7.41
CA ILE A 36 2.68 3.85 6.70
C ILE A 36 3.09 3.83 5.22
N ARG A 37 3.13 4.99 4.54
CA ARG A 37 3.60 5.07 3.14
C ARG A 37 5.09 4.74 3.04
N PHE A 38 5.88 5.26 3.97
CA PHE A 38 7.30 4.96 4.03
C PHE A 38 7.57 3.48 4.34
N ALA A 39 6.81 2.88 5.26
CA ALA A 39 6.90 1.46 5.58
C ALA A 39 6.52 0.57 4.39
N ALA A 40 5.44 0.90 3.68
CA ALA A 40 5.01 0.19 2.48
C ALA A 40 6.12 0.20 1.41
N ALA A 41 6.71 1.37 1.13
CA ALA A 41 7.82 1.48 0.18
C ALA A 41 9.02 0.60 0.57
N ARG A 42 9.42 0.61 1.86
CA ARG A 42 10.53 -0.22 2.35
C ARG A 42 10.25 -1.72 2.19
N PHE A 43 9.03 -2.15 2.51
CA PHE A 43 8.66 -3.55 2.40
C PHE A 43 8.61 -3.99 0.93
N SER A 44 8.05 -3.18 0.04
CA SER A 44 8.03 -3.47 -1.40
C SER A 44 9.42 -3.56 -2.02
N VAL A 45 10.36 -2.69 -1.62
CA VAL A 45 11.76 -2.79 -2.08
C VAL A 45 12.44 -4.06 -1.55
N PHE A 46 12.14 -4.45 -0.31
CA PHE A 46 12.61 -5.73 0.23
C PHE A 46 12.07 -6.91 -0.58
N GLU A 47 10.77 -6.96 -0.86
CA GLU A 47 10.19 -8.03 -1.69
C GLU A 47 10.84 -8.09 -3.08
N ALA A 48 11.02 -6.95 -3.73
CA ALA A 48 11.75 -6.86 -5.00
C ALA A 48 13.16 -7.46 -4.90
N SER A 49 13.89 -7.15 -3.82
CA SER A 49 15.25 -7.68 -3.58
C SER A 49 15.31 -9.20 -3.50
N THR A 50 14.21 -9.86 -3.09
CA THR A 50 14.13 -11.33 -3.03
C THR A 50 13.82 -11.99 -4.37
N GLN A 51 13.37 -11.21 -5.36
CA GLN A 51 12.89 -11.71 -6.66
C GLN A 51 13.91 -11.55 -7.79
N THR A 52 15.04 -10.90 -7.54
CA THR A 52 16.10 -10.67 -8.52
C THR A 52 17.48 -11.06 -7.98
N LYS A 53 18.39 -11.38 -8.89
CA LYS A 53 19.82 -11.57 -8.61
C LYS A 53 20.63 -10.28 -8.72
N ASN A 54 20.10 -9.26 -9.38
CA ASN A 54 20.76 -7.97 -9.61
C ASN A 54 19.78 -6.81 -9.44
N LEU A 55 19.55 -6.42 -8.19
CA LEU A 55 18.62 -5.34 -7.86
C LEU A 55 19.00 -4.00 -8.48
N ALA A 56 20.29 -3.74 -8.72
CA ALA A 56 20.75 -2.50 -9.32
C ALA A 56 20.29 -2.38 -10.78
N GLU A 57 20.38 -3.47 -11.54
CA GLU A 57 19.92 -3.53 -12.93
C GLU A 57 18.39 -3.49 -13.04
N ASP A 58 17.69 -4.20 -12.15
CA ASP A 58 16.22 -4.26 -12.14
C ASP A 58 15.54 -3.09 -11.41
N LYS A 59 16.30 -2.13 -10.86
CA LYS A 59 15.79 -1.05 -9.97
C LYS A 59 14.58 -0.32 -10.56
N GLU A 60 14.73 0.23 -11.77
CA GLU A 60 13.70 1.06 -12.39
C GLU A 60 12.46 0.25 -12.78
N LYS A 61 12.64 -1.02 -13.17
CA LYS A 61 11.54 -1.96 -13.43
C LYS A 61 10.69 -2.18 -12.18
N TYR A 62 11.32 -2.42 -11.03
CA TYR A 62 10.58 -2.62 -9.77
C TYR A 62 9.95 -1.33 -9.26
N ILE A 63 10.63 -0.18 -9.38
CA ILE A 63 10.03 1.13 -9.04
C ILE A 63 8.75 1.34 -9.85
N GLN A 64 8.82 1.19 -11.18
CA GLN A 64 7.67 1.35 -12.06
C GLN A 64 6.52 0.41 -11.68
N LEU A 65 6.82 -0.86 -11.39
CA LEU A 65 5.82 -1.84 -10.98
C LEU A 65 5.12 -1.43 -9.67
N ILE A 66 5.90 -1.01 -8.67
CA ILE A 66 5.37 -0.60 -7.36
C ILE A 66 4.52 0.66 -7.50
N GLU A 67 5.00 1.67 -8.23
CA GLU A 67 4.28 2.93 -8.48
C GLU A 67 2.96 2.69 -9.22
N ASP A 68 2.96 1.87 -10.26
CA ASP A 68 1.75 1.58 -11.03
C ASP A 68 0.70 0.83 -10.20
N ASN A 69 1.12 -0.14 -9.40
CA ASN A 69 0.22 -0.87 -8.50
C ASN A 69 -0.36 0.07 -7.44
N PHE A 70 0.49 0.89 -6.79
CA PHE A 70 0.03 1.83 -5.78
C PHE A 70 -0.92 2.88 -6.37
N ARG A 71 -0.60 3.43 -7.54
CA ARG A 71 -1.43 4.40 -8.25
C ARG A 71 -2.81 3.84 -8.59
N LYS A 72 -2.88 2.61 -9.11
CA LYS A 72 -4.18 1.94 -9.40
C LYS A 72 -5.03 1.80 -8.15
N THR A 73 -4.45 1.31 -7.06
CA THR A 73 -5.16 1.13 -5.78
C THR A 73 -5.60 2.48 -5.21
N LEU A 74 -4.76 3.51 -5.31
CA LEU A 74 -5.08 4.85 -4.85
C LEU A 74 -6.28 5.43 -5.61
N HIS A 75 -6.28 5.33 -6.94
CA HIS A 75 -7.43 5.76 -7.76
C HIS A 75 -8.70 5.00 -7.38
N PHE A 76 -8.63 3.67 -7.27
CA PHE A 76 -9.79 2.86 -6.87
C PHE A 76 -10.39 3.33 -5.54
N ASN A 77 -9.55 3.54 -4.52
CA ASN A 77 -10.03 4.00 -3.21
C ASN A 77 -10.61 5.42 -3.28
N PHE A 78 -10.00 6.34 -4.02
CA PHE A 78 -10.57 7.68 -4.19
C PHE A 78 -11.94 7.65 -4.85
N GLU A 79 -12.12 6.86 -5.92
CA GLU A 79 -13.43 6.73 -6.59
C GLU A 79 -14.49 6.18 -5.63
N GLU A 80 -14.16 5.19 -4.79
CA GLU A 80 -15.08 4.67 -3.78
C GLU A 80 -15.45 5.73 -2.74
N TYR A 81 -14.46 6.47 -2.21
CA TYR A 81 -14.72 7.56 -1.28
C TYR A 81 -15.53 8.71 -1.91
N ILE A 82 -15.29 9.04 -3.18
CA ILE A 82 -16.08 10.04 -3.92
C ILE A 82 -17.53 9.60 -4.01
N LYS A 83 -17.81 8.34 -4.35
CA LYS A 83 -19.19 7.81 -4.40
C LYS A 83 -19.90 7.90 -3.05
N ILE A 84 -19.19 7.59 -1.96
CA ILE A 84 -19.74 7.61 -0.60
C ILE A 84 -20.01 9.04 -0.12
N LEU A 85 -19.08 9.96 -0.38
CA LEU A 85 -19.13 11.33 0.14
C LEU A 85 -19.85 12.32 -0.77
N SER A 86 -20.04 11.97 -2.05
CA SER A 86 -20.79 12.75 -3.03
C SER A 86 -21.96 11.94 -3.61
N PRO A 87 -22.89 11.46 -2.77
CA PRO A 87 -24.09 10.81 -3.27
C PRO A 87 -24.93 11.85 -4.03
N LYS A 88 -25.38 11.48 -5.23
CA LYS A 88 -26.28 12.30 -6.06
C LYS A 88 -27.61 12.55 -5.37
#